data_AF-A0A928UN01-F1
#
_entry.id   AF-A0A928UN01-F1
#
_cell.length_a   1.000
_cell.length_b   1.000
_cell.length_c   1.000
_cell.angle_alpha   90.00
_cell.angle_beta   90.00
_cell.angle_gamma   90.00
#
_symmetry.space_group_name_H-M   'P 1'
#
loop_
_entity.id
_entity.type
_entity.pdbx_description
1 polymer ?
#
loop_
_entity_poly.entity_id
_entity_poly.type
_entity_poly.pdbx_seq_one_letter_code
_entity_poly.pdbx_strand_id
1 'polypeptide(L)'
;MIFWYLWIYGFSLLIILIEKLFSIYKRKQFYIILLSFLDILILKIQLGESFRAGVIYATNRFEGYVRGQLEHLLQYIILMHQPSRASYPKYILDFIKELQFAEKSPHRALETLKHYQESLKFTNNLKKKYMDVTYQVYAQTIIMALLFISLLLYTIFNYHFFEHLILILSSVALFFTGILLVLIYGKKWKWKF
;
A
#
# COMPACT_ATOMS: atom_id res chain seq x y z
N MET A 1 -10.58 -32.38 -22.67
CA MET A 1 -10.43 -32.23 -21.21
C MET A 1 -9.43 -31.16 -20.79
N ILE A 2 -8.22 -31.10 -21.36
CA ILE A 2 -7.15 -30.16 -20.95
C ILE A 2 -7.58 -28.67 -20.98
N PHE A 3 -8.35 -28.26 -21.99
CA PHE A 3 -8.85 -26.88 -22.12
C PHE A 3 -9.74 -26.43 -20.95
N TRP A 4 -10.55 -27.35 -20.40
CA TRP A 4 -11.45 -27.06 -19.27
C TRP A 4 -10.68 -26.81 -17.98
N TYR A 5 -9.60 -27.57 -17.73
CA TYR A 5 -8.73 -27.35 -16.59
C TYR A 5 -8.01 -25.99 -16.66
N LEU A 6 -7.47 -25.62 -17.84
CA LEU A 6 -6.81 -24.32 -18.02
C LEU A 6 -7.76 -23.15 -17.72
N TRP A 7 -9.03 -23.26 -18.12
CA TRP A 7 -10.05 -22.26 -17.82
C TRP A 7 -10.36 -22.15 -16.33
N ILE A 8 -10.54 -23.28 -15.63
CA ILE A 8 -10.78 -23.28 -14.17
C ILE A 8 -9.59 -22.67 -13.40
N TYR A 9 -8.36 -23.06 -13.75
CA TYR A 9 -7.15 -22.50 -13.11
C TYR A 9 -6.97 -21.01 -13.40
N GLY A 10 -7.26 -20.56 -14.63
CA GLY A 10 -7.25 -19.14 -14.98
C GLY A 10 -8.26 -18.35 -14.17
N PHE A 11 -9.49 -18.86 -14.04
CA PHE A 11 -10.57 -18.20 -13.31
C PHE A 11 -10.30 -18.14 -11.80
N SER A 12 -9.77 -19.21 -11.19
CA SER A 12 -9.42 -19.21 -9.76
C SER A 12 -8.29 -18.24 -9.44
N LEU A 13 -7.26 -18.13 -10.30
CA LEU A 13 -6.22 -17.10 -10.18
C LEU A 13 -6.79 -15.69 -10.28
N LEU A 14 -7.76 -15.47 -11.18
CA LEU A 14 -8.41 -14.18 -11.35
C LEU A 14 -9.19 -13.78 -10.09
N ILE A 15 -9.94 -14.70 -9.48
CA ILE A 15 -10.64 -14.46 -8.21
C ILE A 15 -9.65 -14.07 -7.11
N ILE A 16 -8.54 -14.82 -6.94
CA ILE A 16 -7.53 -14.52 -5.92
C ILE A 16 -6.92 -13.13 -6.14
N LEU A 17 -6.69 -12.73 -7.40
CA LEU A 17 -6.18 -11.40 -7.74
C LEU A 17 -7.19 -10.30 -7.40
N ILE A 18 -8.47 -10.49 -7.73
CA ILE A 18 -9.53 -9.54 -7.40
C ILE A 18 -9.67 -9.36 -5.89
N GLU A 19 -9.70 -10.45 -5.12
CA GLU A 19 -9.76 -10.40 -3.66
C GLU A 19 -8.60 -9.61 -3.06
N LYS A 20 -7.39 -9.84 -3.58
CA LYS A 20 -6.19 -9.12 -3.15
C LYS A 20 -6.25 -7.63 -3.49
N LEU A 21 -6.70 -7.29 -4.70
CA LEU A 21 -6.89 -5.89 -5.12
C LEU A 21 -7.94 -5.19 -4.26
N PHE A 22 -9.06 -5.86 -4.00
CA PHE A 22 -10.13 -5.33 -3.17
C PHE A 22 -9.70 -5.12 -1.72
N SER A 23 -8.90 -6.03 -1.16
CA SER A 23 -8.30 -5.88 0.17
C SER A 23 -7.36 -4.66 0.25
N ILE A 24 -6.54 -4.43 -0.78
CA ILE A 24 -5.67 -3.24 -0.87
C ILE A 24 -6.51 -1.97 -0.93
N TYR A 25 -7.58 -1.98 -1.74
CA TYR A 25 -8.50 -0.84 -1.86
C TYR A 25 -9.16 -0.52 -0.52
N LYS A 26 -9.78 -1.52 0.14
CA LYS A 26 -10.38 -1.38 1.47
C LYS A 26 -9.41 -0.80 2.49
N ARG A 27 -8.17 -1.29 2.52
CA ARG A 27 -7.13 -0.79 3.42
C ARG A 27 -6.81 0.68 3.16
N LYS A 28 -6.68 1.10 1.88
CA LYS A 28 -6.43 2.52 1.54
C LYS A 28 -7.59 3.41 1.97
N GLN A 29 -8.82 3.00 1.69
CA GLN A 29 -10.01 3.74 2.07
C GLN A 29 -10.13 3.88 3.59
N PHE A 30 -9.86 2.80 4.32
CA PHE A 30 -9.82 2.81 5.79
C PHE A 30 -8.80 3.81 6.33
N TYR A 31 -7.59 3.87 5.78
CA TYR A 31 -6.58 4.85 6.22
C TYR A 31 -7.01 6.30 6.01
N ILE A 32 -7.70 6.60 4.91
CA ILE A 32 -8.20 7.97 4.64
C ILE A 32 -9.23 8.35 5.70
N ILE A 33 -10.21 7.47 5.93
CA ILE A 33 -11.24 7.64 6.95
C ILE A 33 -10.60 7.78 8.33
N LEU A 34 -9.62 6.95 8.64
CA LEU A 34 -8.91 6.93 9.92
C LEU A 34 -8.18 8.25 10.19
N LEU A 35 -7.51 8.82 9.19
CA LEU A 35 -6.84 10.11 9.34
C LEU A 35 -7.84 11.23 9.64
N SER A 36 -8.94 11.31 8.87
CA SER A 36 -10.02 12.27 9.11
C SER A 36 -10.65 12.10 10.50
N PHE A 37 -10.83 10.85 10.93
CA PHE A 37 -11.36 10.53 12.25
C PHE A 37 -10.41 11.03 13.36
N LEU A 38 -9.10 10.78 13.22
CA LEU A 38 -8.09 11.24 14.17
C LEU A 38 -8.01 12.77 14.22
N ASP A 39 -8.13 13.47 13.08
CA ASP A 39 -8.15 14.94 13.05
C ASP A 39 -9.31 15.50 13.89
N ILE A 40 -10.52 14.95 13.73
CA ILE A 40 -11.70 15.37 14.51
C ILE A 40 -11.52 15.06 15.99
N LEU A 41 -11.04 13.84 16.31
CA LEU A 41 -10.83 13.41 17.70
C LEU A 41 -9.80 14.30 18.42
N ILE A 42 -8.66 14.55 17.78
CA ILE A 42 -7.59 15.41 18.30
C ILE A 42 -8.14 16.82 18.56
N LEU A 43 -8.89 17.38 17.62
CA LEU A 43 -9.52 18.69 17.77
C LEU A 43 -10.46 18.73 18.98
N LYS A 44 -11.29 17.70 19.18
CA LYS A 44 -12.22 17.65 20.33
C LYS A 44 -11.51 17.57 21.67
N ILE A 45 -10.44 16.76 21.75
CA ILE A 45 -9.61 16.68 22.96
C ILE A 45 -8.91 18.02 23.24
N GLN A 46 -8.46 18.74 22.20
CA GLN A 46 -7.87 20.08 22.35
C GLN A 46 -8.86 21.12 22.87
N LEU A 47 -10.15 20.96 22.54
CA LEU A 47 -11.23 21.81 23.08
C LEU A 47 -11.61 21.44 24.52
N GLY A 48 -10.93 20.47 25.14
CA GLY A 48 -11.18 20.04 26.51
C GLY A 48 -12.29 18.99 26.65
N GLU A 49 -12.81 18.44 25.55
CA GLU A 49 -13.76 17.33 25.64
C GLU A 49 -13.05 16.05 26.14
N SER A 50 -13.78 15.24 26.91
CA SER A 50 -13.27 13.93 27.31
C SER A 50 -12.99 13.04 26.09
N PHE A 51 -11.99 12.17 26.18
CA PHE A 51 -11.63 11.25 25.09
C PHE A 51 -12.85 10.49 24.56
N ARG A 52 -13.68 9.93 25.44
CA ARG A 52 -14.89 9.19 25.05
C ARG A 52 -15.90 10.06 24.31
N ALA A 53 -16.16 11.28 24.78
CA ALA A 53 -17.05 12.22 24.10
C ALA A 53 -16.51 12.59 22.71
N GLY A 54 -15.21 12.86 22.62
CA GLY A 54 -14.53 13.13 21.34
C GLY A 54 -14.62 11.97 20.36
N VAL A 55 -14.47 10.72 20.82
CA VAL A 55 -14.59 9.52 19.97
C VAL A 55 -16.02 9.34 19.47
N ILE A 56 -17.03 9.48 20.34
CA ILE A 56 -18.45 9.38 19.95
C ILE A 56 -18.78 10.47 18.93
N TYR A 57 -18.32 11.71 19.17
CA TYR A 57 -18.50 12.82 18.25
C TYR A 57 -17.84 12.55 16.89
N ALA A 58 -16.58 12.11 16.90
CA ALA A 58 -15.84 11.79 15.68
C ALA A 58 -16.52 10.68 14.87
N THR A 59 -17.03 9.64 15.52
CA THR A 59 -17.79 8.56 14.87
C THR A 59 -19.09 9.08 14.25
N ASN A 60 -19.85 9.90 14.98
CA ASN A 60 -21.12 10.46 14.51
C ASN A 60 -20.96 11.39 13.31
N ARG A 61 -19.75 11.90 13.05
CA ARG A 61 -19.49 12.74 11.87
C ARG A 61 -19.48 11.95 10.56
N PHE A 62 -19.28 10.64 10.61
CA PHE A 62 -19.34 9.75 9.45
C PHE A 62 -20.75 9.19 9.27
N GLU A 63 -21.08 8.80 8.04
CA GLU A 63 -22.41 8.28 7.69
C GLU A 63 -22.33 6.87 7.09
N GLY A 64 -23.47 6.17 7.12
CA GLY A 64 -23.67 4.87 6.48
C GLY A 64 -22.75 3.76 6.99
N TYR A 65 -22.18 3.00 6.06
CA TYR A 65 -21.36 1.82 6.35
C TYR A 65 -20.12 2.14 7.20
N VAL A 66 -19.48 3.29 6.96
CA VAL A 66 -18.27 3.70 7.68
C VAL A 66 -18.57 3.97 9.16
N ARG A 67 -19.69 4.64 9.43
CA ARG A 67 -20.17 4.87 10.79
C ARG A 67 -20.40 3.55 11.52
N GLY A 68 -21.10 2.61 10.90
CA GLY A 68 -21.35 1.29 11.49
C GLY A 68 -20.06 0.54 11.81
N GLN A 69 -19.03 0.64 10.96
CA GLN A 69 -17.72 0.06 11.28
C GLN A 69 -17.05 0.74 12.48
N LEU A 70 -17.07 2.08 12.53
CA LEU A 70 -16.48 2.84 13.65
C LEU A 70 -17.22 2.60 14.96
N GLU A 71 -18.56 2.52 14.94
CA GLU A 71 -19.39 2.17 16.10
C GLU A 71 -19.05 0.78 16.62
N HIS A 72 -18.88 -0.19 15.72
CA HIS A 72 -18.45 -1.53 16.10
C HIS A 72 -17.03 -1.55 16.70
N LEU A 73 -16.11 -0.72 16.20
CA LEU A 73 -14.78 -0.55 16.78
C LEU A 73 -14.83 0.11 18.17
N LEU A 74 -15.72 1.08 18.33
CA LEU A 74 -15.99 1.80 19.56
C LEU A 74 -16.41 0.88 20.69
N GLN A 75 -17.26 -0.11 20.39
CA GLN A 75 -17.67 -1.13 21.36
C GLN A 75 -16.47 -1.86 21.97
N TYR A 76 -15.44 -2.20 21.18
CA TYR A 76 -14.22 -2.85 21.71
C TYR A 76 -13.38 -1.94 22.60
N ILE A 77 -13.39 -0.64 22.32
CA ILE A 77 -12.64 0.35 23.10
C ILE A 77 -13.36 0.53 24.45
N ILE A 78 -14.66 0.83 24.42
CA ILE A 78 -15.46 1.09 25.62
C ILE A 78 -15.59 -0.15 26.50
N LEU A 79 -15.84 -1.33 25.91
CA LEU A 79 -16.04 -2.56 26.66
C LEU A 79 -14.72 -3.22 27.10
N MET A 80 -13.56 -2.66 26.72
CA MET A 80 -12.22 -3.22 26.98
C MET A 80 -12.05 -4.70 26.58
N HIS A 81 -12.90 -5.21 25.70
CA HIS A 81 -12.79 -6.58 25.21
C HIS A 81 -11.66 -6.64 24.17
N GLN A 82 -10.72 -7.55 24.36
CA GLN A 82 -9.69 -7.78 23.35
C GLN A 82 -10.34 -8.45 22.13
N PRO A 83 -10.33 -7.80 20.95
CA PRO A 83 -10.80 -8.46 19.74
C PRO A 83 -9.92 -9.70 19.49
N SER A 84 -10.55 -10.83 19.19
CA SER A 84 -9.81 -12.04 18.83
C SER A 84 -9.01 -11.78 17.56
N ARG A 85 -7.74 -12.23 17.53
CA ARG A 85 -6.85 -12.01 16.37
C ARG A 85 -7.39 -12.55 15.05
N ALA A 86 -8.36 -13.46 15.10
CA ALA A 86 -9.00 -14.05 13.92
C ALA A 86 -10.05 -13.11 13.28
N SER A 87 -10.58 -12.14 14.02
CA SER A 87 -11.76 -11.38 13.58
C SER A 87 -11.42 -10.11 12.78
N TYR A 88 -10.23 -9.54 13.00
CA TYR A 88 -9.83 -8.27 12.36
C TYR A 88 -8.46 -8.31 11.71
N PRO A 89 -8.27 -7.59 10.59
CA PRO A 89 -6.96 -7.41 10.00
C PRO A 89 -6.05 -6.62 10.94
N LYS A 90 -4.74 -6.90 10.88
CA LYS A 90 -3.71 -6.34 11.78
C LYS A 90 -3.78 -4.81 11.94
N TYR A 91 -4.03 -4.07 10.85
CA TYR A 91 -4.06 -2.60 10.90
C TYR A 91 -5.22 -2.04 11.74
N ILE A 92 -6.35 -2.74 11.83
CA ILE A 92 -7.46 -2.37 12.70
C ILE A 92 -7.11 -2.68 14.15
N LEU A 93 -6.50 -3.83 14.39
CA LEU A 93 -6.05 -4.21 15.74
C LEU A 93 -5.01 -3.22 16.29
N ASP A 94 -4.08 -2.78 15.46
CA ASP A 94 -3.08 -1.77 15.83
C ASP A 94 -3.75 -0.42 16.16
N PHE A 95 -4.75 -0.01 15.39
CA PHE A 95 -5.54 1.18 15.68
C PHE A 95 -6.32 1.09 17.01
N ILE A 96 -7.00 -0.02 17.27
CA ILE A 96 -7.75 -0.24 18.52
C ILE A 96 -6.80 -0.14 19.72
N LYS A 97 -5.61 -0.75 19.62
CA LYS A 97 -4.60 -0.71 20.69
C LYS A 97 -4.16 0.71 21.00
N GLU A 98 -3.91 1.52 19.98
CA GLU A 98 -3.49 2.91 20.16
C GLU A 98 -4.59 3.76 20.81
N LEU A 99 -5.86 3.56 20.42
CA LEU A 99 -6.98 4.22 21.08
C LEU A 99 -7.16 3.77 22.54
N GLN A 100 -7.04 2.47 22.82
CA GLN A 100 -7.08 1.96 24.20
C GLN A 100 -5.92 2.50 25.05
N PHE A 101 -4.73 2.66 24.46
CA PHE A 101 -3.59 3.25 25.14
C PHE A 101 -3.81 4.73 25.45
N ALA A 102 -4.37 5.49 24.51
CA ALA A 102 -4.77 6.88 24.72
C ALA A 102 -5.85 7.02 25.81
N GLU A 103 -6.86 6.13 25.83
CA GLU A 103 -7.91 6.14 26.85
C GLU A 103 -7.36 5.88 28.26
N LYS A 104 -6.43 4.93 28.39
CA LYS A 104 -5.79 4.59 29.68
C LYS A 104 -4.87 5.70 30.21
N SER A 105 -4.39 6.58 29.33
CA SER A 105 -3.42 7.63 29.67
C SER A 105 -3.97 9.01 29.27
N PRO A 106 -5.03 9.52 29.92
CA PRO A 106 -5.73 10.74 29.48
C PRO A 106 -4.82 11.98 29.40
N HIS A 107 -3.85 12.08 30.31
CA HIS A 107 -2.85 13.16 30.33
C HIS A 107 -1.88 13.15 29.14
N ARG A 108 -1.72 12.00 28.46
CA ARG A 108 -0.89 11.82 27.25
C ARG A 108 -1.71 11.49 26.01
N ALA A 109 -3.02 11.37 26.12
CA ALA A 109 -3.89 10.93 25.03
C ALA A 109 -3.69 11.78 23.76
N LEU A 110 -3.62 13.11 23.93
CA LEU A 110 -3.40 14.03 22.82
C LEU A 110 -2.04 13.81 22.13
N GLU A 111 -0.98 13.64 22.89
CA GLU A 111 0.38 13.41 22.38
C GLU A 111 0.47 12.07 21.65
N THR A 112 -0.06 11.00 22.26
CA THR A 112 -0.15 9.67 21.65
C THR A 112 -0.88 9.71 20.32
N LEU A 113 -2.06 10.34 20.27
CA LEU A 113 -2.87 10.41 19.06
C LEU A 113 -2.18 11.20 17.95
N LYS A 114 -1.52 12.32 18.29
CA LYS A 114 -0.73 13.10 17.34
C LYS A 114 0.45 12.29 16.78
N HIS A 115 1.23 11.65 17.66
CA HIS A 115 2.34 10.81 17.25
C HIS A 115 1.87 9.65 16.35
N TYR A 116 0.76 8.99 16.72
CA TYR A 116 0.17 7.95 15.89
C TYR A 116 -0.27 8.48 14.52
N GLN A 117 -0.93 9.63 14.48
CA GLN A 117 -1.35 10.27 13.23
C GLN A 117 -0.15 10.64 12.34
N GLU A 118 0.91 11.21 12.91
CA GLU A 118 2.15 11.54 12.21
C GLU A 118 2.83 10.30 11.65
N SER A 119 2.90 9.22 12.43
CA SER A 119 3.42 7.92 11.99
C SER A 119 2.63 7.35 10.81
N LEU A 120 1.29 7.48 10.84
CA LEU A 120 0.43 7.09 9.72
C LEU A 120 0.68 7.95 8.47
N LYS A 121 0.74 9.27 8.62
CA LYS A 121 1.03 10.21 7.54
C LYS A 121 2.41 9.94 6.93
N PHE A 122 3.43 9.74 7.76
CA PHE A 122 4.78 9.41 7.36
C PHE A 122 4.84 8.09 6.58
N THR A 123 4.23 7.02 7.10
CA THR A 123 4.18 5.72 6.44
C THR A 123 3.49 5.81 5.07
N ASN A 124 2.41 6.59 4.98
CA ASN A 124 1.70 6.80 3.71
C ASN A 124 2.54 7.60 2.71
N ASN A 125 3.22 8.66 3.16
CA ASN A 125 4.09 9.48 2.32
C ASN A 125 5.30 8.69 1.82
N LEU A 126 5.92 7.88 2.68
CA LEU A 126 6.96 6.94 2.27
C LEU A 126 6.42 6.03 1.18
N LYS A 127 5.29 5.35 1.41
CA LYS A 127 4.71 4.43 0.42
C LYS A 127 4.45 5.11 -0.93
N LYS A 128 3.94 6.34 -0.94
CA LYS A 128 3.76 7.12 -2.17
C LYS A 128 5.09 7.37 -2.86
N LYS A 129 6.08 7.90 -2.14
CA LYS A 129 7.43 8.14 -2.67
C LYS A 129 8.07 6.87 -3.24
N TYR A 130 7.93 5.74 -2.54
CA TYR A 130 8.38 4.43 -3.02
C TYR A 130 7.69 4.04 -4.33
N MET A 131 6.37 4.21 -4.42
CA MET A 131 5.62 3.93 -5.64
C MET A 131 6.09 4.83 -6.79
N ASP A 132 6.22 6.13 -6.55
CA ASP A 132 6.63 7.11 -7.57
C ASP A 132 8.02 6.79 -8.14
N VAL A 133 8.98 6.50 -7.27
CA VAL A 133 10.33 6.08 -7.68
C VAL A 133 10.29 4.76 -8.47
N THR A 134 9.47 3.81 -8.03
CA THR A 134 9.30 2.53 -8.74
C THR A 134 8.72 2.74 -10.15
N TYR A 135 7.71 3.60 -10.27
CA TYR A 135 7.12 3.95 -11.57
C TYR A 135 8.12 4.65 -12.47
N GLN A 136 8.95 5.54 -11.92
CA GLN A 136 10.00 6.22 -12.67
C GLN A 136 11.03 5.22 -13.21
N VAL A 137 11.49 4.27 -12.39
CA VAL A 137 12.43 3.22 -12.82
C VAL A 137 11.82 2.35 -13.92
N TYR A 138 10.54 1.99 -13.81
CA TYR A 138 9.85 1.25 -14.86
C TYR A 138 9.71 2.05 -16.15
N ALA A 139 9.36 3.33 -16.07
CA ALA A 139 9.29 4.20 -17.25
C ALA A 139 10.65 4.31 -17.95
N GLN A 140 11.73 4.52 -17.20
CA GLN A 140 13.09 4.55 -17.74
C GLN A 140 13.48 3.23 -18.40
N THR A 141 13.12 2.10 -17.78
CA THR A 141 13.39 0.76 -18.33
C THR A 141 12.66 0.55 -19.67
N ILE A 142 11.42 1.00 -19.77
CA ILE A 142 10.62 0.93 -21.00
C ILE A 142 11.25 1.79 -22.11
N ILE A 143 11.64 3.03 -21.79
CA ILE A 143 12.30 3.94 -22.75
C ILE A 143 13.62 3.32 -23.25
N MET A 144 14.45 2.80 -22.35
CA MET A 144 15.71 2.13 -22.72
C MET A 144 15.47 0.90 -23.60
N ALA A 145 14.42 0.13 -23.33
CA ALA A 145 14.04 -1.00 -24.17
C ALA A 145 13.62 -0.57 -25.57
N LEU A 146 12.84 0.49 -25.69
CA LEU A 146 12.42 1.03 -26.98
C LEU A 146 13.63 1.53 -27.79
N LEU A 147 14.56 2.25 -27.15
CA LEU A 147 15.80 2.69 -27.78
C LEU A 147 16.66 1.53 -28.25
N PHE A 148 16.82 0.50 -27.40
CA PHE A 148 17.57 -0.71 -27.76
C PHE A 148 16.97 -1.43 -28.96
N ILE A 149 15.65 -1.64 -28.97
CA ILE A 149 14.95 -2.26 -30.11
C ILE A 149 15.14 -1.45 -31.39
N SER A 150 15.05 -0.11 -31.30
CA SER A 150 15.22 0.78 -32.45
C SER A 150 16.63 0.69 -33.04
N LEU A 151 17.67 0.69 -32.18
CA LEU A 151 19.07 0.51 -32.57
C LEU A 151 19.33 -0.87 -33.16
N LEU A 152 18.74 -1.90 -32.57
CA LEU A 152 18.87 -3.28 -33.05
C LEU A 152 18.25 -3.43 -34.46
N LEU A 153 17.05 -2.88 -34.69
CA LEU A 153 16.44 -2.85 -36.01
C LEU A 153 17.31 -2.08 -37.02
N TYR A 154 17.79 -0.89 -36.66
CA TYR A 154 18.69 -0.11 -37.51
C TYR A 154 19.94 -0.91 -37.90
N THR A 155 20.51 -1.65 -36.95
CA THR A 155 21.71 -2.47 -37.19
C THR A 155 21.41 -3.63 -38.13
N ILE A 156 20.26 -4.30 -37.97
CA ILE A 156 19.82 -5.39 -38.86
C ILE A 156 19.58 -4.91 -40.29
N PHE A 157 19.01 -3.72 -40.47
CA PHE A 157 18.69 -3.19 -41.81
C PHE A 157 19.91 -2.65 -42.57
N ASN A 158 20.86 -2.02 -41.87
CA ASN A 158 21.98 -1.33 -42.52
C ASN A 158 23.27 -2.16 -42.57
N TYR A 159 23.41 -3.17 -41.71
CA TYR A 159 24.61 -4.00 -41.64
C TYR A 159 24.28 -5.46 -41.97
N HIS A 160 25.18 -6.15 -42.66
CA HIS A 160 25.04 -7.57 -42.99
C HIS A 160 24.99 -8.39 -41.70
N PHE A 161 23.76 -8.75 -41.27
CA PHE A 161 23.47 -9.37 -39.98
C PHE A 161 24.39 -10.54 -39.62
N PHE A 162 24.71 -11.38 -40.61
CA PHE A 162 25.53 -12.57 -40.42
C PHE A 162 26.99 -12.25 -40.07
N GLU A 163 27.54 -11.13 -40.54
CA GLU A 163 28.94 -10.74 -40.28
C GLU A 163 29.15 -10.28 -38.83
N HIS A 164 28.10 -9.84 -38.15
CA HIS A 164 28.17 -9.25 -36.81
C HIS A 164 27.31 -9.95 -35.76
N LEU A 165 26.94 -11.21 -36.02
CA LEU A 165 26.02 -11.97 -35.17
C LEU A 165 26.49 -12.05 -33.71
N ILE A 166 27.78 -12.29 -33.47
CA ILE A 166 28.38 -12.37 -32.13
C ILE A 166 28.19 -11.05 -31.36
N LEU A 167 28.40 -9.91 -32.03
CA LEU A 167 28.27 -8.59 -31.42
C LEU A 167 26.81 -8.30 -31.06
N ILE A 168 25.88 -8.59 -31.97
CA ILE A 168 24.43 -8.43 -31.72
C ILE A 168 23.99 -9.32 -30.56
N LEU A 169 24.40 -10.59 -30.55
CA LEU A 169 24.02 -11.54 -29.51
C LEU A 169 24.59 -11.18 -28.14
N SER A 170 25.84 -10.71 -28.10
CA SER A 170 26.45 -10.19 -26.85
C SER A 170 25.71 -8.97 -26.32
N SER A 171 25.28 -8.06 -27.20
CA SER A 171 24.53 -6.85 -26.83
C SER A 171 23.14 -7.18 -26.28
N VAL A 172 22.44 -8.12 -26.94
CA VAL A 172 21.13 -8.62 -26.48
C VAL A 172 21.26 -9.30 -25.12
N ALA A 173 22.25 -10.17 -24.95
CA ALA A 173 22.50 -10.85 -23.67
C ALA A 173 22.75 -9.83 -22.55
N LEU A 174 23.64 -8.85 -22.78
CA LEU A 174 23.96 -7.79 -21.82
C LEU A 174 22.72 -6.95 -21.47
N PHE A 175 21.89 -6.61 -22.46
CA PHE A 175 20.65 -5.88 -22.25
C PHE A 175 19.67 -6.64 -21.35
N PHE A 176 19.44 -7.95 -21.60
CA PHE A 176 18.59 -8.78 -20.75
C PHE A 176 19.16 -8.95 -19.34
N THR A 177 20.47 -9.11 -19.19
CA THR A 177 21.13 -9.12 -17.88
C THR A 177 20.88 -7.80 -17.15
N GLY A 178 20.98 -6.66 -17.84
CA GLY A 178 20.67 -5.34 -17.30
C GLY A 178 19.23 -5.22 -16.78
N ILE A 179 18.24 -5.64 -17.58
CA ILE A 179 16.83 -5.67 -17.16
C ILE A 179 16.64 -6.57 -15.93
N LEU A 180 17.22 -7.77 -15.93
CA LEU A 180 17.11 -8.69 -14.81
C LEU A 180 17.69 -8.10 -13.53
N LEU A 181 18.85 -7.44 -13.62
CA LEU A 181 19.44 -6.72 -12.49
C LEU A 181 18.50 -5.62 -11.99
N VAL A 182 17.95 -4.79 -12.88
CA VAL A 182 16.98 -3.74 -12.49
C VAL A 182 15.75 -4.34 -11.80
N LEU A 183 15.22 -5.47 -12.28
CA LEU A 183 14.06 -6.12 -11.66
C LEU A 183 14.38 -6.76 -10.30
N ILE A 184 15.56 -7.36 -10.15
CA ILE A 184 16.00 -7.99 -8.90
C ILE A 184 16.33 -6.93 -7.85
N TYR A 185 17.11 -5.92 -8.21
CA TYR A 185 17.55 -4.86 -7.29
C TYR A 185 16.45 -3.83 -7.06
N GLY A 186 15.63 -3.51 -8.07
CA GLY A 186 14.49 -2.60 -7.94
C GLY A 186 13.46 -3.05 -6.91
N LYS A 187 13.25 -4.37 -6.74
CA LYS A 187 12.37 -4.91 -5.69
C LYS A 187 12.98 -4.90 -4.29
N LYS A 188 14.31 -4.96 -4.18
CA LYS A 188 15.02 -5.09 -2.90
C LYS A 188 15.48 -3.75 -2.33
N TRP A 189 15.44 -2.66 -3.10
CA TRP A 189 15.86 -1.36 -2.64
C TRP A 189 14.85 -0.78 -1.63
N LYS A 190 15.05 -1.12 -0.36
CA LYS A 190 14.48 -0.37 0.76
C LYS A 190 15.26 0.95 0.82
N TRP A 191 14.70 2.00 0.23
CA TRP A 191 15.21 3.36 0.35
C TRP A 191 15.27 3.74 1.83
N LYS A 192 16.46 3.65 2.42
CA LYS A 192 16.70 4.22 3.75
C LYS A 192 16.52 5.73 3.61
N PHE A 193 15.42 6.23 4.13
CA PHE A 193 15.21 7.65 4.40
C PHE A 193 15.44 7.88 5.89
#